data_AF-C6LDW8-F1
#
_entry.id   AF-C6LDW8-F1
#
_cell.length_a   1.000
_cell.length_b   1.000
_cell.length_c   1.000
_cell.angle_alpha   90.00
_cell.angle_beta   90.00
_cell.angle_gamma   90.00
#
_symmetry.space_group_name_H-M   'P 1'
#
loop_
_entity.id
_entity.type
_entity.pdbx_description
1 polymer ?
#
loop_
_entity_poly.entity_id
_entity_poly.type
_entity_poly.pdbx_seq_one_letter_code
_entity_poly.pdbx_strand_id
1 'polypeptide(L)'
;MRVTNTGDAAAKHVVQLYVAQPYTDYDRENGVEKPAIQLVGYAKTGEASESDYTQSVLLNPGESEEVTVIFNTGDFRTYDDTYVHDDVTGAYTLEAGEYVFSTGNGAHDAVQSVLKYQYPELMQNVTSSGVTLAVELEEDMAFTESNGTVIQNRLADADLNTWACGTEVTYLTRNDWAGTFPTEVMFVTATEEMITLLQNATYDANEVNAQYDGETEWEYEQNLGVVAAQLFGADYNDPLYEDLMREVSLQDMLDQYTANTETLKSIGLPKVNGADSPLGIMGILGRFTEGTIYEIEESDEYYGYETNVYESEVVVASTYSHLLASEQGRMVGNDSIWTLVTQWNAPGLNVHRSPYNARNYEYYSEDSVLTGNMGADVVRKAQEYGVSATAKHFAFNDQETDRDGVAVFIDEQAARENELRGFQIVIEDGDLMNLMTAFNRIGLTHCGASQELMNGILRGEWGYNGRVITDSVKSAQYFLPSECLMAGNDQMLGGGNSSAAWGYSVEVFEEDTALQAQLRESYHRYLYTAINSNRMNGITEESSVASAYTAWQWILTGIWGACIVLAAVSAVLWGLSVRCRRKTDREKTYE
;
A
#
# COMPACT_ATOMS: atom_id res chain seq x y z
N MET A 1 -23.31 25.21 3.51
CA MET A 1 -23.48 26.04 2.31
C MET A 1 -24.85 25.75 1.71
N ARG A 2 -25.59 26.78 1.31
CA ARG A 2 -26.93 26.60 0.74
C ARG A 2 -26.87 26.43 -0.77
N VAL A 3 -27.30 25.28 -1.28
CA VAL A 3 -27.47 25.01 -2.71
C VAL A 3 -28.94 25.14 -3.07
N THR A 4 -29.28 25.80 -4.17
CA THR A 4 -30.66 25.92 -4.66
C THR A 4 -30.71 25.53 -6.12
N ASN A 5 -31.62 24.63 -6.48
CA ASN A 5 -31.85 24.29 -7.87
C ASN A 5 -32.67 25.39 -8.56
N THR A 6 -32.02 26.21 -9.38
CA THR A 6 -32.66 27.28 -10.16
C THR A 6 -33.04 26.86 -11.58
N GLY A 7 -32.85 25.59 -11.94
CA GLY A 7 -33.21 25.02 -13.23
C GLY A 7 -34.69 24.65 -13.33
N ASP A 8 -35.04 23.93 -14.40
CA ASP A 8 -36.41 23.48 -14.71
C ASP A 8 -36.60 21.96 -14.55
N ALA A 9 -35.54 21.23 -14.20
CA ALA A 9 -35.54 19.79 -13.93
C ALA A 9 -34.93 19.46 -12.57
N ALA A 10 -35.31 18.33 -11.99
CA ALA A 10 -34.70 17.83 -10.76
C ALA A 10 -33.24 17.40 -11.00
N ALA A 11 -32.33 17.75 -10.09
CA ALA A 11 -30.90 17.52 -10.27
C ALA A 11 -30.14 17.38 -8.93
N LYS A 12 -28.90 16.88 -9.01
CA LYS A 12 -27.89 17.02 -7.96
C LYS A 12 -26.82 18.03 -8.39
N HIS A 13 -26.17 18.65 -7.41
CA HIS A 13 -25.03 19.53 -7.61
C HIS A 13 -23.90 19.18 -6.65
N VAL A 14 -22.66 19.35 -7.13
CA VAL A 14 -21.44 19.16 -6.34
C VAL A 14 -20.97 20.52 -5.89
N VAL A 15 -20.77 20.70 -4.59
CA VAL A 15 -20.08 21.84 -4.01
C VAL A 15 -18.63 21.43 -3.79
N GLN A 16 -17.73 22.04 -4.55
CA GLN A 16 -16.29 21.89 -4.37
C GLN A 16 -15.77 23.09 -3.58
N LEU A 17 -14.93 22.85 -2.57
CA LEU A 17 -14.30 23.88 -1.75
C LEU A 17 -12.81 23.92 -2.04
N TYR A 18 -12.33 25.11 -2.37
CA TYR A 18 -10.92 25.37 -2.64
C TYR A 18 -10.36 26.37 -1.64
N VAL A 19 -9.05 26.35 -1.42
CA VAL A 19 -8.32 27.36 -0.64
C VAL A 19 -7.23 27.99 -1.48
N ALA A 20 -7.10 29.31 -1.40
CA ALA A 20 -5.90 30.03 -1.78
C ALA A 20 -5.13 30.40 -0.51
N GLN A 21 -3.92 29.90 -0.41
CA GLN A 21 -3.03 30.13 0.73
C GLN A 21 -2.26 31.45 0.57
N PRO A 22 -1.83 32.08 1.67
CA PRO A 22 -0.92 33.22 1.58
C PRO A 22 0.38 32.80 0.89
N TYR A 23 0.83 33.60 -0.08
CA TYR A 23 2.12 33.44 -0.76
C TYR A 23 3.00 34.64 -0.40
N THR A 24 3.83 34.45 0.62
CA THR A 24 4.56 35.49 1.34
C THR A 24 5.90 35.82 0.69
N ASP A 25 6.66 36.77 1.26
CA ASP A 25 8.04 36.99 0.84
C ASP A 25 8.96 35.84 1.29
N TYR A 26 8.63 35.18 2.41
CA TYR A 26 9.37 34.01 2.88
C TYR A 26 9.28 32.86 1.87
N ASP A 27 8.07 32.58 1.36
CA ASP A 27 7.89 31.57 0.32
C ASP A 27 8.79 31.84 -0.91
N ARG A 28 8.82 33.09 -1.38
CA ARG A 28 9.60 33.48 -2.57
C ARG A 28 11.10 33.41 -2.33
N GLU A 29 11.55 33.75 -1.12
CA GLU A 29 12.96 33.75 -0.75
C GLU A 29 13.50 32.33 -0.54
N ASN A 30 12.66 31.41 -0.06
CA ASN A 30 13.05 30.03 0.23
C ASN A 30 12.62 29.02 -0.84
N GLY A 31 11.83 29.44 -1.83
CA GLY A 31 11.41 28.57 -2.94
C GLY A 31 10.24 27.64 -2.58
N VAL A 32 9.49 27.95 -1.53
CA VAL A 32 8.30 27.19 -1.12
C VAL A 32 7.15 27.53 -2.07
N GLU A 33 6.70 26.56 -2.86
CA GLU A 33 5.67 26.81 -3.88
C GLU A 33 4.26 26.51 -3.37
N LYS A 34 3.29 27.32 -3.80
CA LYS A 34 1.87 27.14 -3.45
C LYS A 34 0.99 27.29 -4.70
N PRO A 35 -0.02 26.42 -4.90
CA PRO A 35 -0.92 26.58 -6.02
C PRO A 35 -1.78 27.84 -5.84
N ALA A 36 -2.29 28.40 -6.96
CA ALA A 36 -3.21 29.55 -6.88
C ALA A 36 -4.48 29.22 -6.09
N ILE A 37 -4.94 27.97 -6.22
CA ILE A 37 -6.00 27.36 -5.41
C ILE A 37 -5.74 25.85 -5.33
N GLN A 38 -6.20 25.23 -4.26
CA GLN A 38 -6.14 23.78 -4.02
C GLN A 38 -7.50 23.28 -3.56
N LEU A 39 -7.93 22.10 -4.05
CA LEU A 39 -9.14 21.46 -3.54
C LEU A 39 -8.88 21.00 -2.10
N VAL A 40 -9.78 21.34 -1.18
CA VAL A 40 -9.69 20.86 0.22
C VAL A 40 -10.82 19.90 0.56
N GLY A 41 -11.92 19.93 -0.20
CA GLY A 41 -13.01 19.00 0.02
C GLY A 41 -14.19 19.26 -0.90
N TYR A 42 -15.17 18.36 -0.85
CA TYR A 42 -16.39 18.45 -1.64
C TYR A 42 -17.58 17.89 -0.88
N ALA A 43 -18.79 18.22 -1.36
CA ALA A 43 -20.03 17.62 -0.90
C ALA A 43 -21.03 17.62 -2.05
N LYS A 44 -22.00 16.70 -2.01
CA LYS A 44 -23.01 16.58 -3.06
C LYS A 44 -24.42 16.59 -2.46
N THR A 45 -25.29 17.39 -3.07
CA THR A 45 -26.69 17.48 -2.64
C THR A 45 -27.38 16.12 -2.70
N GLY A 46 -28.25 15.85 -1.74
CA GLY A 46 -29.05 14.63 -1.63
C GLY A 46 -28.39 13.53 -0.80
N GLU A 47 -27.06 13.47 -0.73
CA GLU A 47 -26.33 12.36 -0.09
C GLU A 47 -26.64 12.24 1.40
N ALA A 48 -26.78 13.35 2.11
CA ALA A 48 -27.12 13.33 3.53
C ALA A 48 -28.51 12.72 3.82
N SER A 49 -29.37 12.60 2.79
CA SER A 49 -30.70 11.99 2.90
C SER A 49 -30.76 10.56 2.34
N GLU A 50 -29.64 10.04 1.81
CA GLU A 50 -29.55 8.70 1.23
C GLU A 50 -28.90 7.75 2.23
N SER A 51 -29.62 6.71 2.65
CA SER A 51 -29.18 5.84 3.75
C SER A 51 -28.82 4.40 3.36
N ASP A 52 -29.20 3.95 2.16
CA ASP A 52 -29.08 2.53 1.77
C ASP A 52 -28.67 2.28 0.32
N TYR A 53 -28.17 3.33 -0.36
CA TYR A 53 -27.72 3.28 -1.76
C TYR A 53 -28.81 2.98 -2.81
N THR A 54 -30.06 2.77 -2.41
CA THR A 54 -31.16 2.45 -3.35
C THR A 54 -31.94 3.67 -3.82
N GLN A 55 -31.66 4.84 -3.24
CA GLN A 55 -32.39 6.08 -3.48
C GLN A 55 -31.46 7.13 -4.08
N SER A 56 -32.00 7.89 -5.02
CA SER A 56 -31.38 9.11 -5.55
C SER A 56 -32.28 10.28 -5.20
N VAL A 57 -31.88 11.07 -4.21
CA VAL A 57 -32.55 12.28 -3.75
C VAL A 57 -32.08 13.44 -4.61
N LEU A 58 -32.98 13.94 -5.44
CA LEU A 58 -32.75 15.08 -6.31
C LEU A 58 -33.41 16.33 -5.74
N LEU A 59 -32.77 17.50 -5.92
CA LEU A 59 -33.42 18.77 -5.66
C LEU A 59 -34.38 19.10 -6.80
N ASN A 60 -35.67 19.28 -6.52
CA ASN A 60 -36.62 19.76 -7.52
C ASN A 60 -36.39 21.26 -7.83
N PRO A 61 -36.88 21.77 -8.97
CA PRO A 61 -36.86 23.20 -9.27
C PRO A 61 -37.38 24.08 -8.12
N GLY A 62 -36.53 25.00 -7.65
CA GLY A 62 -36.81 25.92 -6.55
C GLY A 62 -36.53 25.38 -5.15
N GLU A 63 -36.19 24.10 -5.00
CA GLU A 63 -35.77 23.53 -3.71
C GLU A 63 -34.33 23.91 -3.36
N SER A 64 -34.04 23.93 -2.06
CA SER A 64 -32.70 24.17 -1.53
C SER A 64 -32.32 23.11 -0.50
N GLU A 65 -31.02 22.87 -0.40
CA GLU A 65 -30.40 22.02 0.62
C GLU A 65 -29.20 22.74 1.22
N GLU A 66 -28.99 22.54 2.52
CA GLU A 66 -27.76 22.93 3.19
C GLU A 66 -26.78 21.75 3.15
N VAL A 67 -25.67 21.90 2.45
CA VAL A 67 -24.59 20.90 2.40
C VAL A 67 -23.41 21.31 3.28
N THR A 68 -22.74 20.34 3.88
CA THR A 68 -21.54 20.58 4.71
C THR A 68 -20.35 19.90 4.04
N VAL A 69 -19.28 20.67 3.84
CA VAL A 69 -17.98 20.14 3.39
C VAL A 69 -17.11 19.99 4.64
N ILE A 70 -16.54 18.81 4.84
CA ILE A 70 -15.62 18.48 5.92
C ILE A 70 -14.25 18.25 5.27
N PHE A 71 -13.19 18.79 5.87
CA PHE A 71 -11.82 18.63 5.40
C PHE A 71 -10.87 18.74 6.59
N ASN A 72 -9.67 18.18 6.45
CA ASN A 72 -8.61 18.27 7.44
C ASN A 72 -7.66 19.41 7.07
N THR A 73 -7.11 20.08 8.08
CA THR A 73 -5.98 21.01 7.85
C THR A 73 -4.79 20.32 7.20
N GLY A 74 -4.57 19.03 7.47
CA GLY A 74 -3.53 18.22 6.82
C GLY A 74 -3.60 18.25 5.30
N ASP A 75 -4.81 18.31 4.74
CA ASP A 75 -5.06 18.20 3.30
C ASP A 75 -4.53 19.37 2.48
N PHE A 76 -4.18 20.50 3.12
CA PHE A 76 -3.65 21.69 2.44
C PHE A 76 -2.43 22.33 3.11
N ARG A 77 -1.82 21.70 4.12
CA ARG A 77 -0.53 22.16 4.65
C ARG A 77 0.52 22.21 3.53
N THR A 78 1.41 23.18 3.62
CA THR A 78 2.56 23.31 2.71
C THR A 78 3.75 22.61 3.32
N TYR A 79 4.52 21.89 2.53
CA TYR A 79 5.78 21.31 2.95
C TYR A 79 6.92 22.26 2.59
N ASP A 80 7.59 22.80 3.60
CA ASP A 80 8.77 23.64 3.44
C ASP A 80 10.02 22.78 3.66
N ASP A 81 10.69 22.44 2.56
CA ASP A 81 11.91 21.63 2.53
C ASP A 81 13.18 22.41 2.96
N THR A 82 13.03 23.68 3.35
CA THR A 82 14.09 24.54 3.87
C THR A 82 13.92 24.87 5.35
N TYR A 83 12.77 24.54 5.95
CA TYR A 83 12.44 24.88 7.32
C TYR A 83 13.34 24.13 8.31
N VAL A 84 14.17 24.85 9.06
CA VAL A 84 15.11 24.26 10.03
C VAL A 84 14.49 24.23 11.43
N HIS A 85 14.45 23.03 12.03
CA HIS A 85 14.04 22.82 13.42
C HIS A 85 14.71 21.57 13.99
N ASP A 86 14.89 21.47 15.31
CA ASP A 86 15.38 20.26 15.99
C ASP A 86 16.63 19.60 15.35
N ASP A 87 17.56 20.42 14.84
CA ASP A 87 18.78 20.03 14.10
C ASP A 87 18.52 19.27 12.77
N VAL A 88 17.30 19.32 12.24
CA VAL A 88 16.87 18.79 10.95
C VAL A 88 16.29 19.90 10.06
N THR A 89 15.99 19.56 8.80
CA THR A 89 15.34 20.45 7.83
C THR A 89 14.16 19.74 7.21
N GLY A 90 13.04 20.45 6.98
CA GLY A 90 11.85 19.96 6.31
C GLY A 90 10.67 19.85 7.27
N ALA A 91 9.59 20.60 7.04
CA ALA A 91 8.38 20.49 7.85
C ALA A 91 7.12 20.82 7.07
N TYR A 92 5.99 20.23 7.47
CA TYR A 92 4.71 20.81 7.11
C TYR A 92 4.48 22.08 7.91
N THR A 93 4.01 23.13 7.24
CA THR A 93 3.74 24.44 7.81
C THR A 93 2.41 25.02 7.32
N LEU A 94 1.89 25.98 8.10
CA LEU A 94 0.90 26.96 7.67
C LEU A 94 1.42 28.34 8.10
N GLU A 95 1.64 29.23 7.15
CA GLU A 95 2.12 30.58 7.45
C GLU A 95 0.97 31.51 7.87
N ALA A 96 1.30 32.45 8.75
CA ALA A 96 0.41 33.52 9.13
C ALA A 96 -0.04 34.31 7.89
N GLY A 97 -1.32 34.69 7.89
CA GLY A 97 -1.91 35.46 6.80
C GLY A 97 -3.32 35.00 6.45
N GLU A 98 -3.81 35.57 5.36
CA GLU A 98 -5.19 35.39 4.92
C GLU A 98 -5.34 34.16 4.02
N TYR A 99 -6.09 33.16 4.50
CA TYR A 99 -6.52 32.00 3.75
C TYR A 99 -7.88 32.27 3.13
N VAL A 100 -7.94 32.32 1.79
CA VAL A 100 -9.19 32.62 1.07
C VAL A 100 -9.80 31.34 0.55
N PHE A 101 -10.82 30.85 1.26
CA PHE A 101 -11.64 29.74 0.82
C PHE A 101 -12.65 30.20 -0.22
N SER A 102 -12.88 29.40 -1.25
CA SER A 102 -13.91 29.67 -2.26
C SER A 102 -14.56 28.40 -2.76
N THR A 103 -15.87 28.44 -2.95
CA THR A 103 -16.51 27.49 -3.87
C THR A 103 -16.29 27.89 -5.32
N GLY A 104 -16.65 26.99 -6.23
CA GLY A 104 -16.81 27.31 -7.64
C GLY A 104 -17.41 26.14 -8.40
N ASN A 105 -17.97 26.41 -9.57
CA ASN A 105 -18.32 25.36 -10.53
C ASN A 105 -17.05 24.87 -11.26
N GLY A 106 -16.17 24.22 -10.50
CA GLY A 106 -14.81 23.87 -10.92
C GLY A 106 -13.75 24.89 -10.48
N ALA A 107 -12.50 24.45 -10.48
CA ALA A 107 -11.33 25.22 -10.04
C ALA A 107 -11.21 26.59 -10.75
N HIS A 108 -11.48 26.67 -12.05
CA HIS A 108 -11.40 27.94 -12.79
C HIS A 108 -12.38 29.01 -12.30
N ASP A 109 -13.57 28.61 -11.84
CA ASP A 109 -14.54 29.55 -11.28
C ASP A 109 -14.15 29.93 -9.84
N ALA A 110 -13.64 28.97 -9.06
CA ALA A 110 -13.16 29.22 -7.70
C ALA A 110 -11.98 30.21 -7.68
N VAL A 111 -10.97 30.02 -8.55
CA VAL A 111 -9.83 30.95 -8.64
C VAL A 111 -10.26 32.34 -9.09
N GLN A 112 -11.26 32.45 -9.96
CA GLN A 112 -11.82 33.75 -10.35
C GLN A 112 -12.50 34.45 -9.18
N SER A 113 -13.23 33.71 -8.33
CA SER A 113 -13.81 34.25 -7.10
C SER A 113 -12.74 34.72 -6.11
N VAL A 114 -11.69 33.93 -5.88
CA VAL A 114 -10.54 34.32 -5.04
C VAL A 114 -9.87 35.58 -5.58
N LEU A 115 -9.50 35.59 -6.86
CA LEU A 115 -8.83 36.73 -7.49
C LEU A 115 -9.71 37.98 -7.48
N LYS A 116 -11.03 37.84 -7.60
CA LYS A 116 -11.96 38.96 -7.50
C LYS A 116 -12.05 39.52 -6.08
N TYR A 117 -11.95 38.66 -5.08
CA TYR A 117 -11.87 39.06 -3.68
C TYR A 117 -10.56 39.80 -3.38
N GLN A 118 -9.42 39.25 -3.80
CA GLN A 118 -8.08 39.81 -3.56
C GLN A 118 -7.78 41.05 -4.41
N TYR A 119 -8.25 41.07 -5.67
CA TYR A 119 -7.94 42.10 -6.67
C TYR A 119 -9.21 42.64 -7.37
N PRO A 120 -10.15 43.23 -6.62
CA PRO A 120 -11.46 43.63 -7.16
C PRO A 120 -11.35 44.64 -8.30
N GLU A 121 -10.33 45.49 -8.31
CA GLU A 121 -10.11 46.47 -9.37
C GLU A 121 -9.66 45.84 -10.69
N LEU A 122 -8.89 44.74 -10.65
CA LEU A 122 -8.43 44.03 -11.84
C LEU A 122 -9.49 43.06 -12.39
N MET A 123 -10.42 42.63 -11.53
CA MET A 123 -11.41 41.59 -11.83
C MET A 123 -12.83 42.15 -12.05
N GLN A 124 -12.97 43.46 -12.32
CA GLN A 124 -14.27 44.14 -12.45
C GLN A 124 -15.22 43.51 -13.48
N ASN A 125 -14.67 42.93 -14.56
CA ASN A 125 -15.44 42.33 -15.65
C ASN A 125 -15.60 40.81 -15.52
N VAL A 126 -15.11 40.21 -14.44
CA VAL A 126 -15.18 38.77 -14.21
C VAL A 126 -16.44 38.44 -13.41
N THR A 127 -17.21 37.51 -13.95
CA THR A 127 -18.36 36.91 -13.26
C THR A 127 -17.93 35.56 -12.75
N SER A 128 -17.97 35.37 -11.44
CA SER A 128 -17.74 34.07 -10.81
C SER A 128 -18.98 33.68 -10.01
N SER A 129 -19.22 32.37 -9.90
CA SER A 129 -20.37 31.83 -9.15
C SER A 129 -20.01 31.42 -7.71
N GLY A 130 -18.71 31.33 -7.41
CA GLY A 130 -18.19 30.94 -6.12
C GLY A 130 -18.47 31.94 -4.99
N VAL A 131 -18.68 31.41 -3.78
CA VAL A 131 -18.77 32.18 -2.53
C VAL A 131 -17.42 32.12 -1.82
N THR A 132 -16.87 33.28 -1.47
CA THR A 132 -15.58 33.38 -0.77
C THR A 132 -15.75 33.58 0.73
N LEU A 133 -14.80 33.03 1.49
CA LEU A 133 -14.62 33.23 2.92
C LEU A 133 -13.13 33.37 3.20
N ALA A 134 -12.71 34.52 3.72
CA ALA A 134 -11.35 34.72 4.19
C ALA A 134 -11.26 34.38 5.69
N VAL A 135 -10.20 33.67 6.06
CA VAL A 135 -9.85 33.32 7.43
C VAL A 135 -8.42 33.75 7.67
N GLU A 136 -8.19 34.55 8.70
CA GLU A 136 -6.84 34.98 9.08
C GLU A 136 -6.22 33.96 10.04
N LEU A 137 -5.00 33.52 9.73
CA LEU A 137 -4.14 32.80 10.66
C LEU A 137 -3.15 33.79 11.28
N GLU A 138 -3.14 33.91 12.61
CA GLU A 138 -2.39 34.95 13.32
C GLU A 138 -0.89 34.67 13.44
N GLU A 139 -0.49 33.40 13.46
CA GLU A 139 0.90 32.98 13.65
C GLU A 139 1.24 31.77 12.80
N ASP A 140 2.52 31.67 12.41
CA ASP A 140 3.04 30.52 11.69
C ASP A 140 2.91 29.26 12.55
N MET A 141 2.53 28.16 11.91
CA MET A 141 2.41 26.84 12.52
C MET A 141 3.36 25.88 11.82
N ALA A 142 4.13 25.12 12.61
CA ALA A 142 4.85 23.94 12.13
C ALA A 142 4.22 22.70 12.75
N PHE A 143 4.15 21.62 11.98
CA PHE A 143 3.47 20.39 12.38
C PHE A 143 4.45 19.28 12.72
N THR A 144 4.02 18.42 13.64
CA THR A 144 4.71 17.17 14.01
C THR A 144 3.76 16.01 13.79
N GLU A 145 4.30 14.81 13.56
CA GLU A 145 3.47 13.62 13.43
C GLU A 145 2.85 13.21 14.76
N SER A 146 1.68 12.56 14.68
CA SER A 146 0.89 12.18 15.85
C SER A 146 1.61 11.16 16.74
N ASN A 147 2.51 10.36 16.16
CA ASN A 147 3.37 9.39 16.85
C ASN A 147 4.63 10.01 17.48
N GLY A 148 4.84 11.33 17.31
CA GLY A 148 6.00 12.05 17.82
C GLY A 148 7.26 11.94 16.97
N THR A 149 7.21 11.29 15.81
CA THR A 149 8.31 11.29 14.84
C THR A 149 8.55 12.70 14.32
N VAL A 150 9.82 13.07 14.23
CA VAL A 150 10.26 14.34 13.66
C VAL A 150 10.13 14.26 12.14
N ILE A 151 9.32 15.15 11.57
CA ILE A 151 9.21 15.36 10.12
C ILE A 151 10.51 16.02 9.66
N GLN A 152 11.09 15.54 8.56
CA GLN A 152 12.27 16.12 7.92
C GLN A 152 12.34 15.71 6.45
N ASN A 153 13.25 16.29 5.68
CA ASN A 153 13.49 15.89 4.29
C ASN A 153 14.01 14.45 4.26
N ARG A 154 13.47 13.65 3.35
CA ARG A 154 13.77 12.21 3.21
C ARG A 154 14.19 11.84 1.79
N LEU A 155 13.71 12.55 0.78
CA LEU A 155 13.83 12.24 -0.63
C LEU A 155 14.85 13.14 -1.35
N ALA A 156 15.87 13.63 -0.65
CA ALA A 156 16.93 14.45 -1.25
C ALA A 156 17.69 13.71 -2.37
N ASP A 157 17.71 12.37 -2.34
CA ASP A 157 18.29 11.51 -3.36
C ASP A 157 17.41 11.39 -4.63
N ALA A 158 16.16 11.84 -4.56
CA ALA A 158 15.23 11.97 -5.67
C ALA A 158 15.36 13.31 -6.43
N ASP A 159 16.16 14.26 -5.95
CA ASP A 159 16.58 15.41 -6.77
C ASP A 159 17.77 15.00 -7.66
N LEU A 160 17.60 15.16 -8.98
CA LEU A 160 18.66 14.85 -9.94
C LEU A 160 19.92 15.71 -9.71
N ASN A 161 19.74 16.94 -9.23
CA ASN A 161 20.83 17.88 -8.99
C ASN A 161 21.78 17.41 -7.88
N THR A 162 21.30 16.59 -6.93
CA THR A 162 22.13 15.99 -5.85
C THR A 162 23.26 15.13 -6.40
N TRP A 163 23.06 14.51 -7.57
CA TRP A 163 24.01 13.55 -8.14
C TRP A 163 25.17 14.17 -8.91
N ALA A 164 25.14 15.48 -9.15
CA ALA A 164 26.18 16.21 -9.89
C ALA A 164 26.59 15.51 -11.22
N CYS A 165 25.63 14.91 -11.91
CA CYS A 165 25.87 14.04 -13.07
C CYS A 165 26.20 14.80 -14.37
N GLY A 166 26.36 16.13 -14.30
CA GLY A 166 26.59 17.01 -15.44
C GLY A 166 25.31 17.43 -16.18
N THR A 167 24.15 16.96 -15.74
CA THR A 167 22.83 17.47 -16.13
C THR A 167 22.22 18.20 -14.93
N GLU A 168 21.84 19.46 -15.12
CA GLU A 168 21.11 20.25 -14.11
C GLU A 168 19.66 20.42 -14.55
N VAL A 169 18.74 20.33 -13.59
CA VAL A 169 17.30 20.55 -13.79
C VAL A 169 16.88 21.77 -12.99
N THR A 170 16.15 22.66 -13.64
CA THR A 170 15.50 23.81 -12.99
C THR A 170 14.03 23.45 -12.77
N TYR A 171 13.62 23.39 -11.51
CA TYR A 171 12.23 23.22 -11.13
C TYR A 171 11.45 24.53 -11.38
N LEU A 172 10.20 24.38 -11.81
CA LEU A 172 9.33 25.50 -12.13
C LEU A 172 8.93 26.24 -10.86
N THR A 173 9.18 27.54 -10.80
CA THR A 173 8.76 28.41 -9.69
C THR A 173 7.73 29.44 -10.14
N ARG A 174 6.80 29.79 -9.25
CA ARG A 174 5.85 30.88 -9.48
C ARG A 174 6.50 32.26 -9.32
N ASN A 175 7.60 32.35 -8.59
CA ASN A 175 8.37 33.57 -8.40
C ASN A 175 9.05 34.02 -9.71
N ASP A 176 9.53 33.07 -10.52
CA ASP A 176 10.09 33.33 -11.86
C ASP A 176 9.64 32.28 -12.89
N TRP A 177 8.35 32.30 -13.23
CA TRP A 177 7.76 31.36 -14.18
C TRP A 177 8.45 31.36 -15.54
N ALA A 178 8.84 32.53 -16.04
CA ALA A 178 9.42 32.67 -17.37
C ALA A 178 10.88 32.19 -17.42
N GLY A 179 11.65 32.43 -16.36
CA GLY A 179 13.04 31.99 -16.24
C GLY A 179 13.19 30.51 -15.88
N THR A 180 12.17 29.90 -15.26
CA THR A 180 12.22 28.52 -14.77
C THR A 180 11.28 27.56 -15.49
N PHE A 181 10.71 27.97 -16.63
CA PHE A 181 9.92 27.07 -17.44
C PHE A 181 10.76 25.85 -17.86
N PRO A 182 10.34 24.60 -17.52
CA PRO A 182 11.19 23.44 -17.71
C PRO A 182 11.58 23.23 -19.16
N THR A 183 12.86 22.94 -19.40
CA THR A 183 13.37 22.50 -20.69
C THR A 183 13.49 20.98 -20.71
N GLU A 184 13.17 20.37 -21.86
CA GLU A 184 13.26 18.92 -22.02
C GLU A 184 14.69 18.41 -21.82
N VAL A 185 14.84 17.44 -20.91
CA VAL A 185 16.09 16.70 -20.69
C VAL A 185 16.08 15.45 -21.57
N MET A 186 16.89 15.45 -22.63
CA MET A 186 16.91 14.33 -23.60
C MET A 186 17.72 13.13 -23.13
N PHE A 187 18.82 13.36 -22.41
CA PHE A 187 19.73 12.31 -21.95
C PHE A 187 20.37 12.71 -20.62
N VAL A 188 20.58 11.71 -19.76
CA VAL A 188 21.37 11.82 -18.53
C VAL A 188 22.49 10.80 -18.61
N THR A 189 23.72 11.21 -18.30
CA THR A 189 24.85 10.28 -18.17
C THR A 189 25.00 9.92 -16.70
N ALA A 190 24.66 8.70 -16.33
CA ALA A 190 24.80 8.23 -14.96
C ALA A 190 26.28 8.22 -14.52
N THR A 191 26.54 8.65 -13.28
CA THR A 191 27.85 8.49 -12.64
C THR A 191 28.08 7.03 -12.25
N GLU A 192 29.31 6.66 -11.85
CA GLU A 192 29.59 5.29 -11.37
C GLU A 192 28.73 4.93 -10.15
N GLU A 193 28.57 5.87 -9.22
CA GLU A 193 27.72 5.73 -8.04
C GLU A 193 26.25 5.51 -8.42
N MET A 194 25.73 6.31 -9.37
CA MET A 194 24.37 6.13 -9.86
C MET A 194 24.16 4.75 -10.48
N ILE A 195 25.14 4.25 -11.25
CA ILE A 195 25.09 2.92 -11.84
C ILE A 195 25.05 1.83 -10.77
N THR A 196 25.79 1.98 -9.68
CA THR A 196 25.74 1.06 -8.54
C THR A 196 24.37 1.06 -7.88
N LEU A 197 23.81 2.24 -7.59
CA LEU A 197 22.50 2.36 -6.93
C LEU A 197 21.36 1.82 -7.78
N LEU A 198 21.40 2.07 -9.10
CA LEU A 198 20.41 1.53 -10.05
C LEU A 198 20.36 0.01 -10.05
N GLN A 199 21.39 -0.70 -9.59
CA GLN A 199 21.36 -2.16 -9.48
C GLN A 199 20.58 -2.64 -8.25
N ASN A 200 20.31 -1.79 -7.25
CA ASN A 200 19.68 -2.16 -5.98
C ASN A 200 20.36 -3.40 -5.36
N ALA A 201 21.70 -3.40 -5.32
CA ALA A 201 22.54 -4.50 -4.85
C ALA A 201 23.64 -4.01 -3.88
N THR A 202 23.23 -3.20 -2.92
CA THR A 202 24.04 -2.46 -1.96
C THR A 202 24.07 -3.09 -0.56
N TYR A 203 23.18 -4.04 -0.28
CA TYR A 203 23.13 -4.72 1.02
C TYR A 203 24.42 -5.51 1.33
N ASP A 204 25.10 -5.15 2.42
CA ASP A 204 26.24 -5.89 2.98
C ASP A 204 25.90 -6.39 4.39
N ALA A 205 25.68 -7.70 4.50
CA ALA A 205 25.36 -8.37 5.76
C ALA A 205 26.38 -8.10 6.87
N ASN A 206 27.69 -8.03 6.56
CA ASN A 206 28.71 -7.81 7.60
C ASN A 206 28.62 -6.40 8.17
N GLU A 207 28.44 -5.41 7.29
CA GLU A 207 28.33 -4.01 7.71
C GLU A 207 27.05 -3.78 8.51
N VAL A 208 25.92 -4.29 8.03
CA VAL A 208 24.62 -4.13 8.70
C VAL A 208 24.61 -4.84 10.05
N ASN A 209 25.09 -6.09 10.13
CA ASN A 209 25.17 -6.81 11.41
C ASN A 209 26.16 -6.17 12.40
N ALA A 210 27.22 -5.51 11.92
CA ALA A 210 28.14 -4.80 12.81
C ALA A 210 27.52 -3.56 13.47
N GLN A 211 26.45 -3.01 12.87
CA GLN A 211 25.73 -1.83 13.35
C GLN A 211 24.44 -2.18 14.10
N TYR A 212 23.94 -3.40 13.95
CA TYR A 212 22.73 -3.88 14.59
C TYR A 212 22.92 -4.02 16.11
N ASP A 213 22.03 -3.40 16.89
CA ASP A 213 22.07 -3.35 18.36
C ASP A 213 20.82 -3.93 19.04
N GLY A 214 19.95 -4.58 18.26
CA GLY A 214 18.71 -5.21 18.74
C GLY A 214 18.88 -6.64 19.27
N GLU A 215 17.77 -7.35 19.39
CA GLU A 215 17.74 -8.76 19.82
C GLU A 215 18.42 -9.67 18.79
N THR A 216 19.21 -10.64 19.26
CA THR A 216 20.04 -11.47 18.36
C THR A 216 19.72 -12.96 18.41
N GLU A 217 18.84 -13.38 19.32
CA GLU A 217 18.49 -14.79 19.51
C GLU A 217 16.97 -14.90 19.65
N TRP A 218 16.37 -15.83 18.90
CA TRP A 218 14.93 -16.06 18.93
C TRP A 218 14.62 -17.55 19.07
N GLU A 219 13.50 -17.82 19.72
CA GLU A 219 12.95 -19.17 19.85
C GLU A 219 11.81 -19.37 18.84
N TYR A 220 11.75 -20.55 18.24
CA TYR A 220 10.73 -20.96 17.28
C TYR A 220 10.14 -22.31 17.68
N GLU A 221 8.93 -22.62 17.20
CA GLU A 221 8.26 -23.90 17.44
C GLU A 221 8.08 -24.28 18.93
N GLN A 222 7.73 -23.31 19.78
CA GLN A 222 7.70 -23.46 21.25
C GLN A 222 6.46 -24.20 21.81
N ASN A 223 5.41 -24.44 21.02
CA ASN A 223 4.19 -25.16 21.44
C ASN A 223 3.55 -24.54 22.70
N LEU A 224 3.39 -23.22 22.72
CA LEU A 224 2.79 -22.45 23.81
C LEU A 224 1.25 -22.59 23.89
N GLY A 225 0.62 -23.11 22.83
CA GLY A 225 -0.83 -23.24 22.68
C GLY A 225 -1.51 -21.95 22.22
N VAL A 226 -0.75 -21.01 21.65
CA VAL A 226 -1.26 -19.73 21.16
C VAL A 226 -1.72 -19.87 19.71
N VAL A 227 -2.90 -19.35 19.38
CA VAL A 227 -3.49 -19.42 18.04
C VAL A 227 -3.94 -18.05 17.54
N ALA A 228 -3.92 -17.88 16.21
CA ALA A 228 -4.22 -16.61 15.54
C ALA A 228 -5.58 -16.02 15.93
N ALA A 229 -6.58 -16.86 16.20
CA ALA A 229 -7.92 -16.43 16.60
C ALA A 229 -7.96 -15.64 17.92
N GLN A 230 -6.97 -15.79 18.80
CA GLN A 230 -6.89 -15.05 20.07
C GLN A 230 -6.52 -13.57 19.89
N LEU A 231 -5.94 -13.23 18.75
CA LEU A 231 -5.45 -11.88 18.41
C LEU A 231 -6.42 -11.09 17.52
N PHE A 232 -7.61 -11.62 17.24
CA PHE A 232 -8.61 -10.89 16.45
C PHE A 232 -9.04 -9.59 17.15
N GLY A 233 -8.80 -8.46 16.49
CA GLY A 233 -9.05 -7.12 17.05
C GLY A 233 -8.07 -6.67 18.11
N ALA A 234 -6.95 -7.39 18.31
CA ALA A 234 -5.89 -6.98 19.22
C ALA A 234 -5.10 -5.78 18.66
N ASP A 235 -4.54 -4.96 19.56
CA ASP A 235 -3.64 -3.87 19.19
C ASP A 235 -2.37 -4.44 18.52
N TYR A 236 -1.75 -3.66 17.63
CA TYR A 236 -0.49 -4.06 16.98
C TYR A 236 0.59 -4.45 18.00
N ASN A 237 0.66 -3.77 19.16
CA ASN A 237 1.68 -4.04 20.17
C ASN A 237 1.24 -5.07 21.22
N ASP A 238 0.19 -5.85 20.97
CA ASP A 238 -0.24 -6.88 21.92
C ASP A 238 0.89 -7.92 22.10
N PRO A 239 1.34 -8.19 23.34
CA PRO A 239 2.46 -9.09 23.59
C PRO A 239 2.19 -10.53 23.13
N LEU A 240 0.92 -10.92 22.92
CA LEU A 240 0.56 -12.24 22.43
C LEU A 240 1.03 -12.48 20.98
N TYR A 241 1.31 -11.43 20.20
CA TYR A 241 1.93 -11.58 18.87
C TYR A 241 3.32 -12.22 18.96
N GLU A 242 4.13 -11.88 19.96
CA GLU A 242 5.45 -12.49 20.14
C GLU A 242 5.32 -13.98 20.47
N ASP A 243 4.40 -14.34 21.36
CA ASP A 243 4.13 -15.74 21.66
C ASP A 243 3.58 -16.50 20.43
N LEU A 244 2.74 -15.86 19.60
CA LEU A 244 2.26 -16.43 18.35
C LEU A 244 3.41 -16.66 17.34
N MET A 245 4.34 -15.72 17.21
CA MET A 245 5.51 -15.86 16.35
C MET A 245 6.46 -16.97 16.81
N ARG A 246 6.49 -17.27 18.11
CA ARG A 246 7.25 -18.40 18.69
C ARG A 246 6.59 -19.76 18.40
N GLU A 247 5.37 -19.82 17.87
CA GLU A 247 4.70 -21.07 17.46
C GLU A 247 5.06 -21.53 16.05
N VAL A 248 5.55 -20.63 15.20
CA VAL A 248 5.90 -20.92 13.81
C VAL A 248 7.41 -21.12 13.65
N SER A 249 7.81 -21.75 12.55
CA SER A 249 9.23 -21.89 12.20
C SER A 249 9.75 -20.65 11.46
N LEU A 250 11.08 -20.46 11.47
CA LEU A 250 11.71 -19.43 10.63
C LEU A 250 11.43 -19.67 9.14
N GLN A 251 11.28 -20.93 8.70
CA GLN A 251 10.89 -21.26 7.34
C GLN A 251 9.48 -20.76 7.00
N ASP A 252 8.52 -20.85 7.93
CA ASP A 252 7.16 -20.33 7.70
C ASP A 252 7.15 -18.82 7.50
N MET A 253 8.00 -18.09 8.25
CA MET A 253 8.17 -16.65 8.08
C MET A 253 8.78 -16.31 6.72
N LEU A 254 9.82 -17.04 6.32
CA LEU A 254 10.48 -16.86 5.03
C LEU A 254 9.57 -17.22 3.85
N ASP A 255 8.76 -18.26 4.00
CA ASP A 255 7.77 -18.66 3.01
C ASP A 255 6.71 -17.57 2.85
N GLN A 256 6.19 -17.00 3.94
CA GLN A 256 5.30 -15.86 3.87
C GLN A 256 5.96 -14.68 3.15
N TYR A 257 7.17 -14.30 3.54
CA TYR A 257 7.90 -13.18 2.96
C TYR A 257 8.12 -13.34 1.45
N THR A 258 8.28 -14.58 0.98
CA THR A 258 8.46 -14.91 -0.45
C THR A 258 7.16 -15.32 -1.15
N ALA A 259 6.01 -14.88 -0.62
CA ALA A 259 4.67 -15.09 -1.16
C ALA A 259 4.22 -16.57 -1.27
N ASN A 260 4.85 -17.47 -0.53
CA ASN A 260 4.36 -18.82 -0.28
C ASN A 260 3.41 -18.80 0.94
N THR A 261 2.19 -18.32 0.74
CA THR A 261 1.23 -18.03 1.83
C THR A 261 0.24 -19.16 2.07
N GLU A 262 0.72 -20.37 2.30
CA GLU A 262 -0.11 -21.54 2.59
C GLU A 262 -0.76 -21.49 3.99
N THR A 263 -1.65 -22.45 4.27
CA THR A 263 -2.31 -22.55 5.59
C THR A 263 -1.30 -22.93 6.67
N LEU A 264 -1.14 -22.08 7.69
CA LEU A 264 -0.27 -22.31 8.84
C LEU A 264 -1.04 -23.02 9.95
N LYS A 265 -0.86 -24.34 10.01
CA LYS A 265 -1.62 -25.22 10.91
C LYS A 265 -1.26 -25.02 12.38
N SER A 266 0.00 -24.69 12.68
CA SER A 266 0.50 -24.48 14.06
C SER A 266 -0.30 -23.41 14.80
N ILE A 267 -0.65 -22.35 14.08
CA ILE A 267 -1.37 -21.19 14.63
C ILE A 267 -2.82 -21.07 14.15
N GLY A 268 -3.31 -22.04 13.36
CA GLY A 268 -4.68 -22.05 12.85
C GLY A 268 -4.99 -20.91 11.86
N LEU A 269 -4.00 -20.42 11.12
CA LEU A 269 -4.17 -19.34 10.13
C LEU A 269 -4.38 -19.92 8.73
N PRO A 270 -5.57 -19.80 8.09
CA PRO A 270 -5.85 -20.30 6.74
C PRO A 270 -4.93 -19.67 5.70
N LYS A 271 -4.82 -20.15 4.46
CA LYS A 271 -4.04 -19.43 3.42
C LYS A 271 -4.65 -18.07 3.01
N VAL A 272 -3.84 -17.19 2.43
CA VAL A 272 -4.32 -15.94 1.80
C VAL A 272 -4.96 -16.24 0.44
N ASN A 273 -6.04 -15.53 0.10
CA ASN A 273 -6.62 -15.55 -1.23
C ASN A 273 -6.71 -14.11 -1.76
N GLY A 274 -5.76 -13.74 -2.63
CA GLY A 274 -5.66 -12.39 -3.20
C GLY A 274 -6.20 -12.31 -4.62
N ALA A 275 -6.84 -11.20 -4.96
CA ALA A 275 -7.30 -10.95 -6.32
C ALA A 275 -7.13 -9.47 -6.71
N ASP A 276 -6.78 -9.25 -7.98
CA ASP A 276 -7.09 -7.99 -8.68
C ASP A 276 -8.61 -7.85 -8.85
N SER A 277 -9.20 -6.75 -9.30
CA SER A 277 -8.65 -5.52 -9.88
C SER A 277 -9.32 -4.28 -9.28
N PRO A 278 -8.85 -3.06 -9.60
CA PRO A 278 -9.58 -1.82 -9.28
C PRO A 278 -11.04 -1.79 -9.76
N LEU A 279 -11.40 -2.57 -10.77
CA LEU A 279 -12.77 -2.69 -11.28
C LEU A 279 -13.62 -3.75 -10.55
N GLY A 280 -13.21 -4.15 -9.35
CA GLY A 280 -13.82 -5.24 -8.59
C GLY A 280 -13.01 -6.53 -8.60
N ILE A 281 -13.44 -7.49 -7.80
CA ILE A 281 -12.71 -8.74 -7.59
C ILE A 281 -12.75 -9.56 -8.88
N MET A 282 -11.58 -9.96 -9.38
CA MET A 282 -11.36 -10.89 -10.47
C MET A 282 -11.17 -12.28 -9.87
N GLY A 283 -12.25 -12.82 -9.31
CA GLY A 283 -12.27 -14.10 -8.63
C GLY A 283 -13.30 -15.04 -9.25
N ILE A 284 -12.89 -16.30 -9.46
CA ILE A 284 -13.78 -17.41 -9.80
C ILE A 284 -13.98 -18.26 -8.55
N LEU A 285 -15.21 -18.31 -8.03
CA LEU A 285 -15.55 -19.13 -6.88
C LEU A 285 -15.22 -20.62 -7.15
N GLY A 286 -14.63 -21.29 -6.17
CA GLY A 286 -14.14 -22.67 -6.29
C GLY A 286 -12.68 -22.75 -6.74
N ARG A 287 -12.27 -21.97 -7.75
CA ARG A 287 -10.85 -21.95 -8.20
C ARG A 287 -9.93 -21.27 -7.19
N PHE A 288 -10.36 -20.12 -6.67
CA PHE A 288 -9.57 -19.35 -5.72
C PHE A 288 -9.71 -19.87 -4.28
N THR A 289 -10.72 -20.71 -4.01
CA THR A 289 -10.96 -21.31 -2.70
C THR A 289 -10.41 -22.74 -2.57
N GLU A 290 -9.87 -23.33 -3.65
CA GLU A 290 -9.21 -24.64 -3.64
C GLU A 290 -8.16 -24.71 -2.53
N GLY A 291 -8.18 -25.72 -1.65
CA GLY A 291 -7.24 -25.86 -0.55
C GLY A 291 -7.44 -24.90 0.63
N THR A 292 -8.50 -24.08 0.64
CA THR A 292 -8.93 -23.33 1.83
C THR A 292 -9.97 -24.13 2.62
N ILE A 293 -10.28 -23.70 3.85
CA ILE A 293 -11.41 -24.24 4.62
C ILE A 293 -12.79 -23.93 3.98
N TYR A 294 -12.80 -23.14 2.92
CA TYR A 294 -13.99 -22.71 2.19
C TYR A 294 -14.04 -23.26 0.75
N GLU A 295 -13.24 -24.27 0.47
CA GLU A 295 -13.27 -24.99 -0.81
C GLU A 295 -14.67 -25.57 -1.08
N ILE A 296 -15.12 -25.42 -2.32
CA ILE A 296 -16.36 -26.04 -2.81
C ILE A 296 -16.03 -27.02 -3.94
N GLU A 297 -16.78 -28.12 -4.01
CA GLU A 297 -16.60 -29.16 -5.02
C GLU A 297 -16.92 -28.62 -6.43
N GLU A 298 -16.24 -29.10 -7.47
CA GLU A 298 -16.52 -28.71 -8.87
C GLU A 298 -17.97 -28.97 -9.30
N SER A 299 -18.68 -29.86 -8.62
CA SER A 299 -20.08 -30.18 -8.89
C SER A 299 -21.09 -29.22 -8.25
N ASP A 300 -20.64 -28.31 -7.38
CA ASP A 300 -21.50 -27.30 -6.76
C ASP A 300 -22.12 -26.37 -7.84
N GLU A 301 -23.37 -25.95 -7.65
CA GLU A 301 -24.07 -25.12 -8.65
C GLU A 301 -23.46 -23.71 -8.80
N TYR A 302 -22.71 -23.26 -7.80
CA TYR A 302 -22.04 -21.96 -7.78
C TYR A 302 -20.54 -22.06 -8.13
N TYR A 303 -20.00 -23.25 -8.36
CA TYR A 303 -18.62 -23.40 -8.84
C TYR A 303 -18.47 -22.70 -10.19
N GLY A 304 -17.43 -21.86 -10.31
CA GLY A 304 -17.21 -21.08 -11.52
C GLY A 304 -17.91 -19.72 -11.54
N TYR A 305 -18.59 -19.33 -10.45
CA TYR A 305 -19.20 -18.00 -10.35
C TYR A 305 -18.14 -16.89 -10.43
N GLU A 306 -18.38 -15.90 -11.29
CA GLU A 306 -17.57 -14.69 -11.45
C GLU A 306 -18.33 -13.49 -10.90
N THR A 307 -17.62 -12.62 -10.20
CA THR A 307 -18.13 -11.36 -9.64
C THR A 307 -18.36 -10.29 -10.70
N ASN A 308 -19.05 -9.22 -10.31
CA ASN A 308 -19.36 -8.12 -11.22
C ASN A 308 -18.11 -7.30 -11.56
N VAL A 309 -18.13 -6.66 -12.73
CA VAL A 309 -17.17 -5.62 -13.10
C VAL A 309 -17.82 -4.26 -12.81
N TYR A 310 -17.11 -3.43 -12.06
CA TYR A 310 -17.55 -2.10 -11.63
C TYR A 310 -17.02 -1.00 -12.54
N GLU A 311 -17.56 0.20 -12.33
CA GLU A 311 -17.07 1.41 -12.97
C GLU A 311 -15.62 1.69 -12.57
N SER A 312 -14.88 2.29 -13.49
CA SER A 312 -13.48 2.61 -13.26
C SER A 312 -13.32 3.81 -12.32
N GLU A 313 -12.17 3.89 -11.67
CA GLU A 313 -11.93 4.88 -10.61
C GLU A 313 -12.08 6.32 -11.10
N VAL A 314 -11.71 6.63 -12.35
CA VAL A 314 -11.97 7.95 -12.95
C VAL A 314 -13.48 8.27 -13.06
N VAL A 315 -14.34 7.28 -13.30
CA VAL A 315 -15.81 7.46 -13.33
C VAL A 315 -16.32 7.70 -11.92
N VAL A 316 -15.82 6.94 -10.94
CA VAL A 316 -16.16 7.11 -9.52
C VAL A 316 -15.72 8.49 -9.02
N ALA A 317 -14.49 8.91 -9.30
CA ALA A 317 -13.98 10.24 -8.96
C ALA A 317 -14.82 11.35 -9.59
N SER A 318 -15.22 11.18 -10.86
CA SER A 318 -16.07 12.14 -11.59
C SER A 318 -17.45 12.34 -10.94
N THR A 319 -17.86 11.46 -10.02
CA THR A 319 -19.08 11.65 -9.25
C THR A 319 -18.94 12.68 -8.14
N TYR A 320 -17.74 12.94 -7.60
CA TYR A 320 -17.53 13.73 -6.38
C TYR A 320 -18.52 13.32 -5.26
N SER A 321 -18.63 12.01 -5.03
CA SER A 321 -19.63 11.43 -4.15
C SER A 321 -18.97 10.49 -3.15
N HIS A 322 -18.93 10.90 -1.89
CA HIS A 322 -18.48 10.03 -0.79
C HIS A 322 -19.39 8.79 -0.66
N LEU A 323 -20.70 8.98 -0.90
CA LEU A 323 -21.67 7.89 -0.85
C LEU A 323 -21.45 6.84 -1.95
N LEU A 324 -21.23 7.24 -3.21
CA LEU A 324 -21.03 6.29 -4.32
C LEU A 324 -19.66 5.60 -4.24
N ALA A 325 -18.62 6.30 -3.78
CA ALA A 325 -17.33 5.67 -3.47
C ALA A 325 -17.50 4.60 -2.38
N SER A 326 -18.18 4.95 -1.28
CA SER A 326 -18.53 3.98 -0.23
C SER A 326 -19.38 2.82 -0.80
N GLU A 327 -20.30 3.07 -1.72
CA GLU A 327 -21.09 2.01 -2.34
C GLU A 327 -20.22 1.01 -3.10
N GLN A 328 -19.24 1.49 -3.87
CA GLN A 328 -18.29 0.61 -4.55
C GLN A 328 -17.53 -0.25 -3.53
N GLY A 329 -17.02 0.35 -2.45
CA GLY A 329 -16.39 -0.40 -1.35
C GLY A 329 -17.32 -1.46 -0.74
N ARG A 330 -18.61 -1.13 -0.54
CA ARG A 330 -19.63 -2.07 -0.08
C ARG A 330 -19.82 -3.23 -1.06
N MET A 331 -19.89 -2.95 -2.37
CA MET A 331 -20.08 -3.97 -3.40
C MET A 331 -18.88 -4.93 -3.43
N VAL A 332 -17.66 -4.40 -3.40
CA VAL A 332 -16.42 -5.19 -3.29
C VAL A 332 -16.40 -6.02 -2.01
N GLY A 333 -16.80 -5.43 -0.87
CA GLY A 333 -16.90 -6.15 0.41
C GLY A 333 -17.92 -7.30 0.39
N ASN A 334 -19.03 -7.17 -0.34
CA ASN A 334 -19.97 -8.27 -0.51
C ASN A 334 -19.41 -9.37 -1.44
N ASP A 335 -18.79 -8.96 -2.54
CA ASP A 335 -18.12 -9.87 -3.47
C ASP A 335 -17.01 -10.67 -2.78
N SER A 336 -16.26 -10.05 -1.86
CA SER A 336 -15.18 -10.70 -1.11
C SER A 336 -15.71 -11.79 -0.18
N ILE A 337 -16.83 -11.57 0.49
CA ILE A 337 -17.49 -12.60 1.31
C ILE A 337 -18.00 -13.74 0.43
N TRP A 338 -18.56 -13.41 -0.74
CA TRP A 338 -19.11 -14.42 -1.65
C TRP A 338 -18.03 -15.28 -2.31
N THR A 339 -16.92 -14.67 -2.72
CA THR A 339 -15.79 -15.34 -3.38
C THR A 339 -14.71 -15.83 -2.44
N LEU A 340 -14.78 -15.42 -1.17
CA LEU A 340 -13.82 -15.70 -0.11
C LEU A 340 -12.41 -15.19 -0.46
N VAL A 341 -12.37 -14.09 -1.20
CA VAL A 341 -11.15 -13.30 -1.42
C VAL A 341 -10.88 -12.49 -0.15
N THR A 342 -9.66 -12.64 0.37
CA THR A 342 -9.23 -12.03 1.62
C THR A 342 -8.35 -10.80 1.42
N GLN A 343 -7.80 -10.64 0.22
CA GLN A 343 -6.98 -9.51 -0.16
C GLN A 343 -7.42 -8.97 -1.53
N TRP A 344 -7.70 -7.68 -1.61
CA TRP A 344 -8.07 -7.02 -2.86
C TRP A 344 -6.96 -6.06 -3.29
N ASN A 345 -6.34 -6.30 -4.44
CA ASN A 345 -5.21 -5.53 -4.96
C ASN A 345 -5.66 -4.21 -5.62
N ALA A 346 -6.27 -3.34 -4.83
CA ALA A 346 -6.87 -2.06 -5.19
C ALA A 346 -7.23 -1.28 -3.90
N PRO A 347 -7.54 0.03 -3.98
CA PRO A 347 -7.64 0.87 -5.17
C PRO A 347 -6.30 1.35 -5.75
N GLY A 348 -6.35 1.96 -6.93
CA GLY A 348 -5.25 2.66 -7.57
C GLY A 348 -5.18 4.14 -7.15
N LEU A 349 -4.05 4.59 -6.61
CA LEU A 349 -3.91 5.93 -6.02
C LEU A 349 -2.87 6.82 -6.71
N ASN A 350 -2.22 6.36 -7.79
CA ASN A 350 -1.26 7.19 -8.51
C ASN A 350 -1.98 8.39 -9.15
N VAL A 351 -1.37 9.58 -9.10
CA VAL A 351 -2.02 10.78 -9.64
C VAL A 351 -1.93 10.83 -11.16
N HIS A 352 -2.93 11.44 -11.81
CA HIS A 352 -2.93 11.67 -13.26
C HIS A 352 -1.93 12.77 -13.67
N ARG A 353 -0.63 12.56 -13.46
CA ARG A 353 0.43 13.53 -13.83
C ARG A 353 0.43 13.85 -15.33
N SER A 354 0.13 12.85 -16.16
CA SER A 354 0.05 12.98 -17.61
C SER A 354 -1.22 12.33 -18.13
N PRO A 355 -1.95 12.94 -19.10
CA PRO A 355 -3.12 12.33 -19.72
C PRO A 355 -2.78 11.10 -20.57
N TYR A 356 -1.49 10.85 -20.83
CA TYR A 356 -1.03 9.74 -21.67
C TYR A 356 -0.64 8.47 -20.89
N ASN A 357 -0.74 8.50 -19.57
CA ASN A 357 -0.54 7.29 -18.78
C ASN A 357 -1.67 6.30 -19.06
N ALA A 358 -1.32 5.09 -19.49
CA ALA A 358 -2.29 4.09 -19.94
C ALA A 358 -3.12 3.50 -18.78
N ARG A 359 -2.69 3.66 -17.52
CA ARG A 359 -3.42 3.20 -16.33
C ARG A 359 -4.27 4.27 -15.65
N ASN A 360 -4.36 5.49 -16.18
CA ASN A 360 -5.27 6.52 -15.63
C ASN A 360 -6.75 6.08 -15.57
N TYR A 361 -7.16 5.04 -16.30
CA TYR A 361 -8.53 4.54 -16.17
C TYR A 361 -8.81 3.95 -14.78
N GLU A 362 -7.78 3.43 -14.11
CA GLU A 362 -7.83 2.77 -12.79
C GLU A 362 -7.10 3.57 -11.71
N TYR A 363 -7.02 4.89 -11.90
CA TYR A 363 -6.68 5.87 -10.87
C TYR A 363 -7.80 6.91 -10.80
N TYR A 364 -7.85 7.69 -9.72
CA TYR A 364 -8.97 8.62 -9.47
C TYR A 364 -8.82 9.97 -10.18
N SER A 365 -7.73 10.71 -9.93
CA SER A 365 -7.65 12.14 -10.29
C SER A 365 -6.21 12.63 -10.48
N GLU A 366 -6.08 13.83 -11.05
CA GLU A 366 -4.85 14.64 -10.98
C GLU A 366 -4.66 15.31 -9.60
N ASP A 367 -5.73 15.38 -8.80
CA ASP A 367 -5.77 16.00 -7.48
C ASP A 367 -5.67 14.95 -6.37
N SER A 368 -4.70 15.11 -5.47
CA SER A 368 -4.41 14.15 -4.40
C SER A 368 -5.47 14.09 -3.33
N VAL A 369 -6.16 15.21 -3.04
CA VAL A 369 -7.22 15.25 -2.03
C VAL A 369 -8.46 14.51 -2.54
N LEU A 370 -8.82 14.68 -3.81
CA LEU A 370 -9.88 13.89 -4.42
C LEU A 370 -9.51 12.40 -4.48
N THR A 371 -8.27 12.08 -4.86
CA THR A 371 -7.75 10.70 -4.91
C THR A 371 -7.77 10.04 -3.54
N GLY A 372 -7.24 10.73 -2.53
CA GLY A 372 -7.21 10.28 -1.14
C GLY A 372 -8.61 10.06 -0.57
N ASN A 373 -9.50 11.04 -0.69
CA ASN A 373 -10.87 10.94 -0.16
C ASN A 373 -11.67 9.81 -0.81
N MET A 374 -11.59 9.65 -2.14
CA MET A 374 -12.27 8.57 -2.85
C MET A 374 -11.71 7.20 -2.45
N GLY A 375 -10.39 7.07 -2.37
CA GLY A 375 -9.71 5.86 -1.93
C GLY A 375 -10.08 5.50 -0.48
N ALA A 376 -10.10 6.48 0.42
CA ALA A 376 -10.43 6.27 1.84
C ALA A 376 -11.86 5.76 2.02
N ASP A 377 -12.84 6.33 1.31
CA ASP A 377 -14.23 5.86 1.37
C ASP A 377 -14.40 4.43 0.85
N VAL A 378 -13.74 4.11 -0.27
CA VAL A 378 -13.76 2.75 -0.85
C VAL A 378 -13.11 1.75 0.10
N VAL A 379 -11.91 2.05 0.60
CA VAL A 379 -11.11 1.17 1.47
C VAL A 379 -11.84 0.94 2.78
N ARG A 380 -12.22 2.01 3.49
CA ARG A 380 -12.94 1.91 4.78
C ARG A 380 -14.18 1.05 4.63
N LYS A 381 -14.97 1.27 3.57
CA LYS A 381 -16.21 0.53 3.38
C LYS A 381 -16.01 -0.91 2.94
N ALA A 382 -14.99 -1.23 2.15
CA ALA A 382 -14.64 -2.61 1.80
C ALA A 382 -14.15 -3.38 3.03
N GLN A 383 -13.31 -2.76 3.85
CA GLN A 383 -12.72 -3.36 5.06
C GLN A 383 -13.76 -3.60 6.18
N GLU A 384 -14.88 -2.87 6.22
CA GLU A 384 -16.02 -3.22 7.10
C GLU A 384 -16.56 -4.65 6.86
N TYR A 385 -16.34 -5.21 5.67
CA TYR A 385 -16.68 -6.60 5.32
C TYR A 385 -15.50 -7.57 5.52
N GLY A 386 -14.36 -7.05 6.00
CA GLY A 386 -13.15 -7.77 6.37
C GLY A 386 -12.16 -8.03 5.24
N VAL A 387 -12.45 -7.70 3.97
CA VAL A 387 -11.43 -7.84 2.91
C VAL A 387 -10.33 -6.81 3.11
N SER A 388 -9.07 -7.23 3.11
CA SER A 388 -7.95 -6.30 3.21
C SER A 388 -7.69 -5.65 1.85
N ALA A 389 -8.00 -4.36 1.74
CA ALA A 389 -7.63 -3.57 0.58
C ALA A 389 -6.10 -3.40 0.53
N THR A 390 -5.55 -3.42 -0.67
CA THR A 390 -4.11 -3.25 -0.94
C THR A 390 -3.94 -2.11 -1.93
N ALA A 391 -3.88 -0.88 -1.40
CA ALA A 391 -3.79 0.31 -2.24
C ALA A 391 -2.46 0.34 -3.01
N LYS A 392 -2.46 0.87 -4.23
CA LYS A 392 -1.31 0.77 -5.15
C LYS A 392 -1.21 1.95 -6.12
N HIS A 393 -0.05 2.27 -6.70
CA HIS A 393 1.25 1.65 -6.47
C HIS A 393 2.15 2.68 -5.78
N PHE A 394 2.66 2.35 -4.60
CA PHE A 394 3.43 3.24 -3.75
C PHE A 394 4.92 3.21 -4.15
N ALA A 395 5.48 4.23 -4.80
CA ALA A 395 4.84 5.46 -5.28
C ALA A 395 5.40 5.87 -6.65
N PHE A 396 4.77 6.87 -7.24
CA PHE A 396 5.14 7.59 -8.46
C PHE A 396 5.10 6.75 -9.75
N ASN A 397 4.15 5.80 -9.83
CA ASN A 397 3.94 4.97 -11.02
C ASN A 397 3.01 5.65 -12.04
N ASP A 398 3.30 6.90 -12.40
CA ASP A 398 2.49 7.70 -13.33
C ASP A 398 2.86 7.51 -14.82
N GLN A 399 3.74 6.54 -15.12
CA GLN A 399 4.17 6.22 -16.49
C GLN A 399 4.32 4.71 -16.69
N GLU A 400 3.54 4.15 -17.63
CA GLU A 400 3.60 2.72 -17.96
C GLU A 400 4.81 2.32 -18.82
N THR A 401 5.28 3.21 -19.69
CA THR A 401 6.47 2.98 -20.50
C THR A 401 7.69 2.83 -19.60
N ASP A 402 8.39 1.70 -19.73
CA ASP A 402 9.59 1.36 -18.95
C ASP A 402 9.36 1.37 -17.42
N ARG A 403 8.11 1.20 -16.97
CA ARG A 403 7.77 1.17 -15.53
C ARG A 403 8.56 0.14 -14.73
N ASP A 404 9.04 -0.92 -15.39
CA ASP A 404 9.98 -1.90 -14.83
C ASP A 404 11.39 -1.29 -14.71
N GLY A 405 11.47 -0.21 -13.94
CA GLY A 405 12.71 0.38 -13.50
C GLY A 405 12.96 1.82 -13.93
N VAL A 406 11.98 2.53 -14.49
CA VAL A 406 12.10 3.98 -14.71
C VAL A 406 12.49 4.69 -13.39
N ALA A 407 13.44 5.63 -13.49
CA ALA A 407 13.88 6.47 -12.39
C ALA A 407 13.06 7.76 -12.35
N VAL A 408 12.32 7.97 -11.25
CA VAL A 408 11.53 9.19 -11.04
C VAL A 408 12.34 10.16 -10.20
N PHE A 409 12.67 11.32 -10.76
CA PHE A 409 13.27 12.45 -10.03
C PHE A 409 12.20 13.50 -9.75
N ILE A 410 12.10 13.91 -8.49
CA ILE A 410 11.06 14.80 -7.95
C ILE A 410 11.62 15.47 -6.69
N ASP A 411 11.24 16.73 -6.46
CA ASP A 411 11.57 17.43 -5.22
C ASP A 411 10.67 16.99 -4.05
N GLU A 412 11.15 17.21 -2.81
CA GLU A 412 10.48 16.77 -1.58
C GLU A 412 9.06 17.34 -1.46
N GLN A 413 8.92 18.65 -1.74
CA GLN A 413 7.64 19.34 -1.64
C GLN A 413 6.62 18.72 -2.61
N ALA A 414 6.98 18.57 -3.88
CA ALA A 414 6.11 17.99 -4.89
C ALA A 414 5.73 16.54 -4.56
N ALA A 415 6.67 15.73 -4.05
CA ALA A 415 6.38 14.36 -3.63
C ALA A 415 5.34 14.31 -2.50
N ARG A 416 5.56 15.11 -1.45
CA ARG A 416 4.75 15.14 -0.23
C ARG A 416 3.38 15.78 -0.41
N GLU A 417 3.29 16.85 -1.18
CA GLU A 417 2.02 17.56 -1.40
C GLU A 417 1.16 16.94 -2.49
N ASN A 418 1.75 16.17 -3.42
CA ASN A 418 1.00 15.47 -4.46
C ASN A 418 0.75 14.00 -4.09
N GLU A 419 1.44 13.06 -4.73
CA GLU A 419 1.02 11.66 -4.68
C GLU A 419 1.07 11.05 -3.27
N LEU A 420 2.09 11.38 -2.48
CA LEU A 420 2.20 10.86 -1.11
C LEU A 420 1.04 11.32 -0.22
N ARG A 421 0.50 12.54 -0.42
CA ARG A 421 -0.71 13.01 0.27
C ARG A 421 -1.91 12.13 0.00
N GLY A 422 -2.09 11.69 -1.25
CA GLY A 422 -3.17 10.78 -1.62
C GLY A 422 -3.07 9.46 -0.85
N PHE A 423 -1.87 8.89 -0.78
CA PHE A 423 -1.63 7.67 0.01
C PHE A 423 -1.80 7.90 1.52
N GLN A 424 -1.29 9.00 2.07
CA GLN A 424 -1.41 9.34 3.48
C GLN A 424 -2.87 9.44 3.91
N ILE A 425 -3.72 10.13 3.13
CA ILE A 425 -5.16 10.23 3.39
C ILE A 425 -5.80 8.83 3.42
N VAL A 426 -5.48 7.94 2.47
CA VAL A 426 -6.06 6.58 2.46
C VAL A 426 -5.55 5.73 3.63
N ILE A 427 -4.30 5.91 4.03
CA ILE A 427 -3.72 5.22 5.19
C ILE A 427 -4.42 5.64 6.48
N GLU A 428 -4.56 6.95 6.70
CA GLU A 428 -5.07 7.52 7.94
C GLU A 428 -6.61 7.48 8.01
N ASP A 429 -7.30 7.95 6.98
CA ASP A 429 -8.76 8.08 6.97
C ASP A 429 -9.47 6.82 6.45
N GLY A 430 -8.76 5.97 5.72
CA GLY A 430 -9.25 4.70 5.20
C GLY A 430 -8.98 3.50 6.11
N ASP A 431 -8.15 3.66 7.15
CA ASP A 431 -7.60 2.57 7.98
C ASP A 431 -6.93 1.48 7.12
N LEU A 432 -6.16 1.87 6.10
CA LEU A 432 -5.63 0.93 5.11
C LEU A 432 -4.83 -0.21 5.77
N MET A 433 -5.17 -1.46 5.45
CA MET A 433 -4.47 -2.61 6.02
C MET A 433 -3.27 -3.07 5.20
N ASN A 434 -3.34 -2.99 3.87
CA ASN A 434 -2.23 -3.38 3.00
C ASN A 434 -1.88 -2.30 1.97
N LEU A 435 -0.61 -2.27 1.56
CA LEU A 435 -0.09 -1.36 0.54
C LEU A 435 0.78 -2.15 -0.45
N MET A 436 0.74 -1.78 -1.73
CA MET A 436 1.59 -2.37 -2.75
C MET A 436 2.56 -1.33 -3.30
N THR A 437 3.86 -1.65 -3.28
CA THR A 437 4.90 -0.76 -3.81
C THR A 437 4.96 -0.82 -5.34
N ALA A 438 5.44 0.26 -5.96
CA ALA A 438 5.50 0.41 -7.40
C ALA A 438 6.70 -0.29 -8.05
N PHE A 439 6.60 -0.55 -9.36
CA PHE A 439 7.74 -1.10 -10.11
C PHE A 439 8.90 -0.12 -10.27
N ASN A 440 8.61 1.19 -10.36
CA ASN A 440 9.61 2.21 -10.63
C ASN A 440 10.54 2.45 -9.43
N ARG A 441 11.52 3.32 -9.66
CA ARG A 441 12.40 3.87 -8.64
C ARG A 441 11.94 5.25 -8.22
N ILE A 442 12.25 5.62 -6.98
CA ILE A 442 12.32 7.00 -6.52
C ILE A 442 13.81 7.37 -6.48
N GLY A 443 14.18 8.39 -7.26
CA GLY A 443 15.57 8.62 -7.63
C GLY A 443 16.15 7.37 -8.30
N LEU A 444 17.15 6.78 -7.67
CA LEU A 444 17.91 5.63 -8.19
C LEU A 444 17.59 4.31 -7.51
N THR A 445 16.69 4.32 -6.53
CA THR A 445 16.37 3.17 -5.68
C THR A 445 14.94 2.71 -5.93
N HIS A 446 14.72 1.41 -6.07
CA HIS A 446 13.38 0.83 -6.16
C HIS A 446 12.49 1.30 -5.01
N CYS A 447 11.23 1.66 -5.30
CA CYS A 447 10.33 2.22 -4.28
C CYS A 447 10.21 1.33 -3.04
N GLY A 448 10.01 0.02 -3.21
CA GLY A 448 9.93 -0.92 -2.10
C GLY A 448 11.25 -1.21 -1.38
N ALA A 449 12.37 -0.71 -1.88
CA ALA A 449 13.70 -0.83 -1.26
C ALA A 449 14.26 0.54 -0.77
N SER A 450 13.52 1.64 -0.97
CA SER A 450 13.95 2.96 -0.53
C SER A 450 13.75 3.10 0.98
N GLN A 451 14.86 3.16 1.73
CA GLN A 451 14.85 3.37 3.18
C GLN A 451 14.11 4.65 3.57
N GLU A 452 14.32 5.72 2.81
CA GLU A 452 13.76 7.02 3.13
C GLU A 452 12.24 7.10 2.83
N LEU A 453 11.79 6.53 1.71
CA LEU A 453 10.36 6.46 1.39
C LEU A 453 9.63 5.51 2.34
N MET A 454 10.21 4.33 2.58
CA MET A 454 9.53 3.26 3.30
C MET A 454 9.72 3.39 4.83
N ASN A 455 10.95 3.35 5.34
CA ASN A 455 11.19 3.43 6.77
C ASN A 455 11.15 4.88 7.29
N GLY A 456 11.63 5.85 6.51
CA GLY A 456 11.61 7.27 6.87
C GLY A 456 10.19 7.81 6.91
N ILE A 457 9.51 7.86 5.76
CA ILE A 457 8.17 8.45 5.63
C ILE A 457 7.08 7.47 6.07
N LEU A 458 6.92 6.33 5.39
CA LEU A 458 5.76 5.45 5.60
C LEU A 458 5.71 4.83 7.01
N ARG A 459 6.80 4.21 7.49
CA ARG A 459 6.85 3.59 8.82
C ARG A 459 7.14 4.60 9.92
N GLY A 460 8.09 5.49 9.68
CA GLY A 460 8.57 6.46 10.67
C GLY A 460 7.58 7.58 10.89
N GLU A 461 7.41 8.44 9.88
CA GLU A 461 6.55 9.62 10.00
C GLU A 461 5.08 9.23 10.12
N TRP A 462 4.53 8.44 9.20
CA TRP A 462 3.10 8.10 9.21
C TRP A 462 2.73 6.97 10.21
N GLY A 463 3.72 6.28 10.78
CA GLY A 463 3.45 5.21 11.75
C GLY A 463 2.68 4.02 11.16
N TYR A 464 2.80 3.77 9.86
CA TYR A 464 2.01 2.75 9.19
C TYR A 464 2.42 1.35 9.65
N ASN A 465 1.49 0.62 10.29
CA ASN A 465 1.68 -0.75 10.77
C ASN A 465 1.09 -1.82 9.84
N GLY A 466 0.41 -1.40 8.76
CA GLY A 466 -0.15 -2.31 7.78
C GLY A 466 0.93 -3.07 6.99
N ARG A 467 0.54 -4.08 6.24
CA ARG A 467 1.48 -4.93 5.49
C ARG A 467 1.79 -4.30 4.15
N VAL A 468 3.06 -4.25 3.78
CA VAL A 468 3.50 -3.82 2.46
C VAL A 468 3.92 -5.01 1.63
N ILE A 469 3.49 -5.06 0.39
CA ILE A 469 3.92 -6.05 -0.60
C ILE A 469 4.54 -5.35 -1.81
N THR A 470 5.45 -6.02 -2.53
CA THR A 470 5.87 -5.51 -3.84
C THR A 470 4.75 -5.63 -4.86
N ASP A 471 4.85 -4.90 -5.98
CA ASP A 471 4.14 -5.30 -7.19
C ASP A 471 4.65 -6.70 -7.65
N SER A 472 3.92 -7.33 -8.57
CA SER A 472 4.16 -8.69 -9.06
C SER A 472 5.49 -8.79 -9.79
N VAL A 473 6.53 -9.27 -9.11
CA VAL A 473 7.88 -9.34 -9.64
C VAL A 473 7.98 -10.36 -10.78
N LYS A 474 8.29 -9.87 -11.98
CA LYS A 474 8.42 -10.69 -13.21
C LYS A 474 9.88 -10.96 -13.61
N SER A 475 10.83 -10.12 -13.20
CA SER A 475 12.26 -10.39 -13.31
C SER A 475 13.07 -9.68 -12.23
N ALA A 476 13.96 -10.42 -11.56
CA ALA A 476 14.63 -10.01 -10.32
C ALA A 476 15.96 -9.26 -10.55
N GLN A 477 16.01 -8.25 -11.40
CA GLN A 477 17.28 -7.53 -11.61
C GLN A 477 17.57 -6.51 -10.51
N TYR A 478 16.55 -5.81 -10.03
CA TYR A 478 16.66 -4.76 -9.01
C TYR A 478 15.61 -4.90 -7.88
N PHE A 479 14.75 -5.90 -7.96
CA PHE A 479 13.85 -6.33 -6.89
C PHE A 479 14.59 -7.27 -5.94
N LEU A 480 15.59 -6.78 -5.21
CA LEU A 480 16.31 -7.63 -4.29
C LEU A 480 15.56 -7.75 -2.96
N PRO A 481 15.18 -8.97 -2.53
CA PRO A 481 14.38 -9.13 -1.33
C PRO A 481 15.08 -8.61 -0.06
N SER A 482 16.40 -8.73 0.08
CA SER A 482 17.11 -8.24 1.26
C SER A 482 16.99 -6.73 1.41
N GLU A 483 17.10 -5.99 0.30
CA GLU A 483 16.93 -4.54 0.34
C GLU A 483 15.49 -4.14 0.62
N CYS A 484 14.53 -4.81 -0.02
CA CYS A 484 13.11 -4.59 0.24
C CYS A 484 12.75 -4.87 1.71
N LEU A 485 13.23 -6.00 2.26
CA LEU A 485 12.98 -6.38 3.65
C LEU A 485 13.58 -5.37 4.61
N MET A 486 14.84 -4.98 4.39
CA MET A 486 15.50 -3.97 5.21
C MET A 486 14.81 -2.61 5.13
N ALA A 487 14.15 -2.28 4.02
CA ALA A 487 13.38 -1.05 3.85
C ALA A 487 11.97 -1.14 4.46
N GLY A 488 11.56 -2.28 5.03
CA GLY A 488 10.24 -2.43 5.63
C GLY A 488 9.12 -2.82 4.66
N ASN A 489 9.46 -3.37 3.48
CA ASN A 489 8.53 -4.08 2.63
C ASN A 489 8.40 -5.53 3.11
N ASP A 490 7.17 -5.97 3.42
CA ASP A 490 6.91 -7.20 4.18
C ASP A 490 6.61 -8.44 3.32
N GLN A 491 6.54 -8.29 1.99
CA GLN A 491 6.43 -9.44 1.09
C GLN A 491 6.90 -9.16 -0.34
N MET A 492 7.61 -10.12 -0.92
CA MET A 492 7.91 -10.17 -2.35
C MET A 492 6.78 -10.87 -3.10
N LEU A 493 5.89 -10.11 -3.72
CA LEU A 493 4.79 -10.67 -4.52
C LEU A 493 5.33 -11.24 -5.84
N GLY A 494 5.13 -12.53 -6.09
CA GLY A 494 5.58 -13.19 -7.33
C GLY A 494 6.97 -13.79 -7.20
N GLY A 495 7.78 -13.75 -8.27
CA GLY A 495 9.13 -14.33 -8.25
C GLY A 495 9.22 -15.85 -8.05
N GLY A 496 8.14 -16.58 -8.37
CA GLY A 496 8.10 -18.04 -8.24
C GLY A 496 7.58 -18.56 -6.90
N ASN A 497 7.13 -17.67 -6.00
CA ASN A 497 6.53 -18.00 -4.70
C ASN A 497 7.35 -19.02 -3.90
N SER A 498 8.66 -18.79 -3.83
CA SER A 498 9.61 -19.70 -3.20
C SER A 498 10.87 -18.96 -2.80
N SER A 499 11.26 -19.11 -1.53
CA SER A 499 12.54 -18.62 -1.00
C SER A 499 13.75 -19.11 -1.77
N ALA A 500 13.73 -20.38 -2.22
CA ALA A 500 14.79 -20.94 -3.04
C ALA A 500 14.93 -20.25 -4.41
N ALA A 501 13.83 -19.75 -5.00
CA ALA A 501 13.88 -19.00 -6.26
C ALA A 501 14.61 -17.66 -6.12
N TRP A 502 14.63 -17.11 -4.90
CA TRP A 502 15.35 -15.91 -4.51
C TRP A 502 16.77 -16.18 -3.99
N GLY A 503 17.19 -17.45 -3.94
CA GLY A 503 18.48 -17.84 -3.37
C GLY A 503 18.52 -17.75 -1.84
N TYR A 504 17.37 -17.70 -1.17
CA TYR A 504 17.26 -17.62 0.28
C TYR A 504 16.97 -18.97 0.91
N SER A 505 17.50 -19.16 2.11
CA SER A 505 17.26 -20.33 2.95
C SER A 505 17.29 -19.92 4.43
N VAL A 506 16.83 -20.81 5.31
CA VAL A 506 16.89 -20.60 6.76
C VAL A 506 18.32 -20.27 7.21
N GLU A 507 19.32 -20.97 6.67
CA GLU A 507 20.73 -20.75 7.04
C GLU A 507 21.22 -19.33 6.72
N VAL A 508 20.75 -18.72 5.62
CA VAL A 508 21.10 -17.34 5.26
C VAL A 508 20.61 -16.37 6.34
N PHE A 509 19.39 -16.57 6.84
CA PHE A 509 18.81 -15.70 7.87
C PHE A 509 19.39 -16.00 9.25
N GLU A 510 19.71 -17.25 9.58
CA GLU A 510 20.38 -17.58 10.85
C GLU A 510 21.79 -16.99 10.95
N GLU A 511 22.50 -16.82 9.83
CA GLU A 511 23.82 -16.18 9.77
C GLU A 511 23.74 -14.63 9.70
N ASP A 512 22.55 -14.07 9.45
CA ASP A 512 22.31 -12.64 9.26
C ASP A 512 21.25 -12.11 10.25
N THR A 513 21.72 -11.76 11.44
CA THR A 513 20.87 -11.37 12.58
C THR A 513 19.97 -10.18 12.28
N ALA A 514 20.49 -9.15 11.60
CA ALA A 514 19.72 -7.97 11.24
C ALA A 514 18.59 -8.31 10.25
N LEU A 515 18.88 -9.15 9.25
CA LEU A 515 17.88 -9.58 8.28
C LEU A 515 16.82 -10.48 8.92
N GLN A 516 17.22 -11.35 9.86
CA GLN A 516 16.30 -12.16 10.66
C GLN A 516 15.37 -11.30 11.52
N ALA A 517 15.90 -10.25 12.16
CA ALA A 517 15.09 -9.31 12.94
C ALA A 517 14.04 -8.60 12.06
N GLN A 518 14.44 -8.14 10.87
CA GLN A 518 13.50 -7.52 9.93
C GLN A 518 12.47 -8.51 9.40
N LEU A 519 12.84 -9.78 9.17
CA LEU A 519 11.90 -10.83 8.79
C LEU A 519 10.82 -11.04 9.86
N ARG A 520 11.20 -11.03 11.14
CA ARG A 520 10.25 -11.15 12.25
C ARG A 520 9.30 -9.97 12.31
N GLU A 521 9.81 -8.75 12.19
CA GLU A 521 8.98 -7.54 12.18
C GLU A 521 8.02 -7.51 10.96
N SER A 522 8.52 -7.88 9.78
CA SER A 522 7.70 -8.11 8.58
C SER A 522 6.58 -9.13 8.83
N TYR A 523 6.92 -10.24 9.48
CA TYR A 523 5.97 -11.29 9.80
C TYR A 523 4.93 -10.84 10.83
N HIS A 524 5.30 -10.00 11.78
CA HIS A 524 4.39 -9.39 12.74
C HIS A 524 3.32 -8.54 12.04
N ARG A 525 3.71 -7.66 11.10
CA ARG A 525 2.77 -6.88 10.26
C ARG A 525 1.88 -7.77 9.41
N TYR A 526 2.43 -8.84 8.87
CA TYR A 526 1.63 -9.84 8.16
C TYR A 526 0.57 -10.48 9.04
N LEU A 527 0.92 -10.90 10.26
CA LEU A 527 -0.02 -11.49 11.21
C LEU A 527 -1.10 -10.47 11.58
N TYR A 528 -0.71 -9.23 11.87
CA TYR A 528 -1.63 -8.16 12.21
C TYR A 528 -2.72 -7.95 11.15
N THR A 529 -2.34 -7.84 9.88
CA THR A 529 -3.33 -7.63 8.80
C THR A 529 -4.11 -8.89 8.46
N ALA A 530 -3.45 -10.04 8.48
CA ALA A 530 -4.08 -11.33 8.21
C ALA A 530 -5.18 -11.66 9.23
N ILE A 531 -4.89 -11.45 10.51
CA ILE A 531 -5.78 -11.81 11.62
C ILE A 531 -6.99 -10.88 11.65
N ASN A 532 -6.81 -9.60 11.34
CA ASN A 532 -7.88 -8.60 11.31
C ASN A 532 -8.69 -8.58 9.98
N SER A 533 -8.64 -9.66 9.19
CA SER A 533 -9.36 -9.78 7.92
C SER A 533 -10.44 -10.86 7.93
N ASN A 534 -11.27 -10.88 6.88
CA ASN A 534 -12.28 -11.90 6.62
C ASN A 534 -11.69 -13.32 6.47
N ARG A 535 -10.35 -13.44 6.39
CA ARG A 535 -9.61 -14.70 6.48
C ARG A 535 -9.91 -15.47 7.77
N MET A 536 -10.25 -14.76 8.85
CA MET A 536 -10.58 -15.36 10.14
C MET A 536 -12.08 -15.60 10.34
N ASN A 537 -12.92 -15.33 9.34
CA ASN A 537 -14.37 -15.47 9.49
C ASN A 537 -14.77 -16.93 9.81
N GLY A 538 -15.46 -17.11 10.94
CA GLY A 538 -15.91 -18.42 11.41
C GLY A 538 -14.84 -19.23 12.14
N ILE A 539 -13.64 -18.69 12.33
CA ILE A 539 -12.54 -19.32 13.07
C ILE A 539 -12.59 -18.85 14.53
N THR A 540 -12.39 -19.79 15.45
CA THR A 540 -12.37 -19.57 16.89
C THR A 540 -11.14 -20.23 17.50
N GLU A 541 -10.86 -19.96 18.78
CA GLU A 541 -9.81 -20.63 19.55
C GLU A 541 -9.97 -22.16 19.61
N GLU A 542 -11.19 -22.66 19.43
CA GLU A 542 -11.48 -24.10 19.40
C GLU A 542 -11.28 -24.72 18.01
N SER A 543 -11.04 -23.89 16.98
CA SER A 543 -10.87 -24.35 15.60
C SER A 543 -9.48 -24.97 15.43
N SER A 544 -9.42 -26.14 14.80
CA SER A 544 -8.16 -26.83 14.54
C SER A 544 -8.08 -27.27 13.08
N VAL A 545 -6.94 -27.04 12.42
CA VAL A 545 -6.70 -27.52 11.06
C VAL A 545 -6.25 -28.98 11.09
N ALA A 546 -7.22 -29.90 11.06
CA ALA A 546 -6.95 -31.33 11.00
C ALA A 546 -6.93 -31.82 9.56
N SER A 547 -5.83 -32.42 9.12
CA SER A 547 -5.83 -33.21 7.89
C SER A 547 -6.59 -34.51 8.15
N ALA A 548 -7.87 -34.55 7.78
CA ALA A 548 -8.67 -35.77 7.83
C ALA A 548 -8.17 -36.74 6.74
N TYR A 549 -7.17 -37.54 7.08
CA TYR A 549 -6.81 -38.68 6.24
C TYR A 549 -8.04 -39.58 6.10
N THR A 550 -8.52 -39.71 4.88
CA THR A 550 -9.54 -40.69 4.53
C THR A 550 -9.02 -42.10 4.86
N ALA A 551 -9.92 -43.04 5.14
CA ALA A 551 -9.55 -44.40 5.52
C ALA A 551 -8.60 -45.07 4.50
N TRP A 552 -8.73 -44.74 3.20
CA TRP A 552 -7.85 -45.27 2.18
C TRP A 552 -6.43 -44.69 2.24
N GLN A 553 -6.25 -43.41 2.58
CA GLN A 553 -4.92 -42.81 2.74
C GLN A 553 -4.17 -43.41 3.94
N TRP A 554 -4.89 -43.71 5.03
CA TRP A 554 -4.35 -44.47 6.15
C TRP A 554 -3.88 -45.86 5.75
N ILE A 555 -4.70 -46.58 4.97
CA ILE A 555 -4.34 -47.90 4.45
C ILE A 555 -3.10 -47.81 3.56
N LEU A 556 -3.03 -46.80 2.68
CA LEU A 556 -1.92 -46.62 1.74
C LEU A 556 -0.61 -46.30 2.45
N THR A 557 -0.65 -45.42 3.46
CA THR A 557 0.50 -45.10 4.33
C THR A 557 0.97 -46.33 5.10
N GLY A 558 0.03 -47.13 5.61
CA GLY A 558 0.34 -48.41 6.26
C GLY A 558 1.01 -49.42 5.33
N ILE A 559 0.53 -49.55 4.08
CA ILE A 559 1.14 -50.40 3.05
C ILE A 559 2.57 -49.91 2.75
N TRP A 560 2.76 -48.60 2.60
CA TRP A 560 4.07 -48.00 2.36
C TRP A 560 5.06 -48.31 3.49
N GLY A 561 4.65 -48.10 4.73
CA GLY A 561 5.46 -48.46 5.91
C GLY A 561 5.81 -49.94 5.94
N ALA A 562 4.85 -50.83 5.65
CA ALA A 562 5.10 -52.27 5.54
C ALA A 562 6.11 -52.62 4.43
N CYS A 563 6.01 -51.97 3.27
CA CYS A 563 6.96 -52.14 2.17
C CYS A 563 8.39 -51.71 2.56
N ILE A 564 8.55 -50.58 3.26
CA ILE A 564 9.86 -50.12 3.76
C ILE A 564 10.46 -51.14 4.72
N VAL A 565 9.66 -51.64 5.68
CA VAL A 565 10.11 -52.66 6.64
C VAL A 565 10.51 -53.95 5.91
N LEU A 566 9.70 -54.42 4.95
CA LEU A 566 10.00 -55.62 4.16
C LEU A 566 11.26 -55.44 3.31
N ALA A 567 11.50 -54.25 2.76
CA ALA A 567 12.72 -53.93 2.02
C ALA A 567 13.95 -53.96 2.95
N ALA A 568 13.87 -53.37 4.14
CA ALA A 568 14.92 -53.39 5.13
C ALA A 568 15.25 -54.82 5.60
N VAL A 569 14.22 -55.63 5.90
CA VAL A 569 14.38 -57.05 6.27
C VAL A 569 15.02 -57.84 5.12
N SER A 570 14.57 -57.62 3.89
CA SER A 570 15.14 -58.28 2.70
C SER A 570 16.61 -57.91 2.49
N ALA A 571 16.99 -56.65 2.71
CA ALA A 571 18.38 -56.20 2.64
C ALA A 571 19.25 -56.87 3.72
N VAL A 572 18.75 -57.01 4.94
CA VAL A 572 19.44 -57.73 6.02
C VAL A 572 19.61 -59.20 5.68
N LEU A 573 18.55 -59.88 5.23
CA LEU A 573 18.59 -61.29 4.84
C LEU A 573 19.53 -61.52 3.65
N TRP A 574 19.55 -60.61 2.68
CA TRP A 574 20.49 -60.64 1.56
C TRP A 574 21.93 -60.47 2.03
N GLY A 575 22.21 -59.51 2.93
CA GLY A 575 23.53 -59.32 3.53
C GLY A 575 24.02 -60.55 4.31
N LEU A 576 23.13 -61.19 5.08
CA LEU A 576 23.42 -62.45 5.78
C LEU A 576 23.70 -63.60 4.80
N SER A 577 22.92 -63.71 3.72
CA SER A 577 23.13 -64.69 2.65
C SER A 577 24.49 -64.53 1.97
N VAL A 578 24.87 -63.30 1.62
CA VAL A 578 26.19 -62.98 1.05
C VAL A 578 27.32 -63.32 2.03
N ARG A 579 27.15 -63.02 3.32
CA ARG A 579 28.13 -63.36 4.36
C ARG A 579 28.28 -64.87 4.56
N CYS A 580 27.18 -65.61 4.54
CA CYS A 580 27.19 -67.08 4.60
C CYS A 580 27.90 -67.67 3.39
N ARG A 581 27.58 -67.24 2.16
CA ARG A 581 28.27 -67.70 0.93
C ARG A 581 29.77 -67.42 0.97
N ARG A 582 30.18 -66.21 1.38
CA ARG A 582 31.61 -65.87 1.57
C ARG A 582 32.32 -66.76 2.60
N LYS A 583 31.62 -67.24 3.64
CA LYS A 583 32.16 -68.21 4.61
C LYS A 583 32.35 -69.58 3.96
N THR A 584 31.35 -70.05 3.22
CA THR A 584 31.40 -71.35 2.53
C THR A 584 32.45 -71.38 1.42
N ASP A 585 32.61 -70.28 0.68
CA ASP A 585 33.65 -70.14 -0.34
C ASP A 585 35.05 -70.06 0.29
N ARG A 586 35.20 -69.40 1.45
CA ARG A 586 36.46 -69.43 2.22
C ARG A 586 36.80 -70.84 2.70
N GLU A 587 35.84 -71.61 3.20
CA GLU A 587 36.07 -72.99 3.66
C GLU A 587 36.47 -73.91 2.50
N LYS A 588 35.93 -73.70 1.29
CA LYS A 588 36.33 -74.44 0.07
C LYS A 588 37.69 -74.07 -0.52
N THR A 589 38.34 -73.00 -0.04
CA THR A 589 39.68 -72.60 -0.51
C THR A 589 40.81 -73.15 0.39
N TYR A 590 40.47 -73.85 1.49
CA TYR A 590 41.42 -74.46 2.43
C TYR A 590 41.38 -76.01 2.45
N GLU A 591 40.65 -76.63 1.52
CA GLU A 591 40.82 -78.04 1.10
C GLU A 591 41.55 -78.07 -0.25
#